data_AF-A0A0F0GAL8-F1
#
_entry.id   AF-A0A0F0GAL8-F1
#
_cell.length_a   1.000
_cell.length_b   1.000
_cell.length_c   1.000
_cell.angle_alpha   90.00
_cell.angle_beta   90.00
_cell.angle_gamma   90.00
#
_symmetry.space_group_name_H-M   'P 1'
#
loop_
_entity.id
_entity.type
_entity.pdbx_description
1 polymer ?
#
loop_
_entity_poly.entity_id
_entity_poly.type
_entity_poly.pdbx_seq_one_letter_code
_entity_poly.pdbx_strand_id
1 'polypeptide(L)' 'MRKEEVFEIVKGCICEVLPELNDHQFQYDDRLVDLGADSVDRADIVMKSMEALSLNIPRVELSGVKNVGELADALYAKL' A
#
# COMPACT_ATOMS: atom_id res chain seq x y z
N MET A 1 -11.08 -7.35 10.51
CA MET A 1 -10.33 -6.10 10.28
C MET A 1 -11.24 -5.13 9.54
N ARG A 2 -11.20 -3.84 9.86
CA ARG A 2 -11.93 -2.81 9.10
C ARG A 2 -11.07 -2.24 7.97
N LYS A 3 -11.71 -1.61 7.00
CA LYS A 3 -11.04 -0.99 5.84
C LYS A 3 -10.00 0.07 6.26
N GLU A 4 -10.33 0.85 7.29
CA GLU A 4 -9.45 1.87 7.85
C GLU A 4 -8.18 1.25 8.45
N GLU A 5 -8.31 0.07 9.08
CA GLU A 5 -7.15 -0.64 9.64
C GLU A 5 -6.21 -1.15 8.53
N VAL A 6 -6.75 -1.62 7.40
CA VAL A 6 -5.95 -1.98 6.23
C VAL A 6 -5.22 -0.76 5.67
N PHE A 7 -5.90 0.39 5.60
CA PHE A 7 -5.28 1.63 5.15
C PHE A 7 -4.13 2.07 6.07
N GLU A 8 -4.27 1.97 7.40
CA GLU A 8 -3.16 2.23 8.33
C GLU A 8 -1.99 1.26 8.15
N ILE A 9 -2.26 -0.04 7.92
CA ILE A 9 -1.21 -1.03 7.64
C ILE A 9 -0.45 -0.65 6.36
N VAL A 10 -1.16 -0.29 5.30
CA VAL A 10 -0.54 0.12 4.03
C VAL A 10 0.34 1.36 4.24
N LYS A 11 -0.11 2.38 4.98
CA LYS A 11 0.72 3.55 5.33
C LYS A 11 1.99 3.14 6.07
N GLY A 12 1.87 2.23 7.04
CA GLY A 12 3.02 1.70 7.77
C GLY A 12 4.03 1.05 6.83
N CYS A 13 3.58 0.21 5.91
CA CYS A 13 4.44 -0.41 4.90
C CYS A 13 5.08 0.62 3.95
N ILE A 14 4.37 1.71 3.60
CA ILE A 14 4.94 2.80 2.82
C ILE A 14 6.08 3.48 3.59
N CYS A 15 5.88 3.81 4.87
CA CYS A 15 6.89 4.45 5.70
C CYS A 15 8.10 3.54 5.99
N GLU A 16 7.93 2.22 5.96
CA GLU A 16 9.06 1.28 6.03
C GLU A 16 9.95 1.36 4.78
N VAL A 17 9.36 1.57 3.60
CA VAL A 17 10.08 1.62 2.32
C VAL A 17 10.61 3.03 2.02
N LEU A 18 9.85 4.06 2.40
CA LEU A 18 10.17 5.48 2.25
C LEU A 18 10.15 6.17 3.62
N PRO A 19 11.21 6.03 4.44
CA PRO A 19 11.25 6.58 5.80
C PRO A 19 11.09 8.11 5.88
N GLU A 20 11.35 8.83 4.80
CA GLU A 20 11.09 10.27 4.68
C GLU A 20 9.60 10.63 4.79
N LEU A 21 8.69 9.67 4.62
CA LEU A 21 7.24 9.86 4.72
C LEU A 21 6.65 9.58 6.10
N ASN A 22 7.48 9.31 7.13
CA ASN A 22 6.99 9.01 8.48
C ASN A 22 6.06 10.10 9.07
N ASP A 23 6.30 11.38 8.73
CA ASP A 23 5.47 12.51 9.16
C ASP A 23 4.47 12.97 8.07
N HIS A 24 4.36 12.23 6.96
CA HIS A 24 3.45 12.56 5.87
C HIS A 24 1.98 12.29 6.24
N GLN A 25 1.11 13.24 5.94
CA GLN A 25 -0.34 13.06 6.12
C GLN A 25 -0.96 12.42 4.89
N PHE A 26 -0.91 11.09 4.83
CA PHE A 26 -1.47 10.33 3.71
C PHE A 26 -2.94 10.64 3.45
N GLN A 27 -3.23 11.06 2.22
CA GLN A 27 -4.57 11.11 1.67
C GLN A 27 -4.88 9.81 0.93
N TYR A 28 -6.17 9.54 0.78
CA TYR A 28 -6.63 8.30 0.18
C TYR A 28 -6.30 8.21 -1.33
N ASP A 29 -6.27 9.36 -2.00
CA ASP A 29 -5.94 9.51 -3.42
C ASP A 29 -4.44 9.72 -3.70
N ASP A 30 -3.60 9.73 -2.66
CA ASP A 30 -2.15 9.86 -2.82
C ASP A 30 -1.61 8.75 -3.72
N ARG A 31 -0.80 9.14 -4.70
CA ARG A 31 -0.17 8.20 -5.63
C ARG A 31 1.26 7.97 -5.19
N LEU A 32 1.65 6.71 -5.03
CA LEU A 32 3.01 6.35 -4.61
C LEU A 32 4.11 7.00 -5.46
N VAL A 33 3.87 7.14 -6.78
CA VAL A 33 4.81 7.83 -7.68
C VAL A 33 4.99 9.31 -7.37
N ASP A 34 3.93 9.98 -6.93
CA ASP A 34 3.96 11.41 -6.58
C ASP A 34 4.59 11.60 -5.18
N LEU A 35 4.63 10.54 -4.37
CA LEU A 35 5.32 10.46 -3.08
C LEU A 35 6.80 10.03 -3.21
N GLY A 36 7.32 9.86 -4.42
CA GLY A 36 8.72 9.50 -4.68
C GLY A 36 9.01 8.02 -4.87
N ALA A 37 7.99 7.14 -4.81
CA ALA A 37 8.19 5.70 -4.98
C ALA A 37 8.47 5.32 -6.44
N ASP A 38 9.62 4.70 -6.68
CA ASP A 38 9.97 4.14 -7.97
C ASP A 38 9.29 2.76 -8.19
N SER A 39 9.67 2.06 -9.26
CA SER A 39 9.05 0.76 -9.59
C SER A 39 9.42 -0.36 -8.63
N VAL A 40 10.61 -0.30 -8.02
CA VAL A 40 11.08 -1.24 -7.02
C VAL A 40 10.36 -0.95 -5.70
N ASP A 41 10.28 0.31 -5.29
CA ASP A 41 9.61 0.71 -4.05
C ASP A 41 8.14 0.29 -4.05
N ARG A 42 7.41 0.56 -5.15
CA ARG A 42 6.00 0.16 -5.27
C ARG A 42 5.82 -1.36 -5.21
N ALA A 43 6.77 -2.13 -5.74
CA ALA A 43 6.73 -3.58 -5.66
C ALA A 43 6.93 -4.07 -4.22
N ASP A 44 7.86 -3.46 -3.48
CA ASP A 44 8.16 -3.79 -2.09
C ASP A 44 7.00 -3.42 -1.16
N ILE A 45 6.42 -2.22 -1.31
CA ILE A 45 5.23 -1.76 -0.56
C ILE A 45 4.09 -2.77 -0.70
N VAL A 46 3.80 -3.21 -1.94
CA VAL A 46 2.74 -4.20 -2.20
C VAL A 46 3.06 -5.53 -1.53
N MET A 47 4.30 -6.00 -1.63
CA MET A 47 4.74 -7.27 -1.02
C MET A 47 4.63 -7.21 0.51
N LYS A 48 5.19 -6.18 1.15
CA LYS A 48 5.09 -5.95 2.59
C LYS A 48 3.64 -5.84 3.08
N SER A 49 2.78 -5.15 2.32
CA SER A 49 1.36 -5.03 2.67
C SER A 49 0.65 -6.39 2.65
N MET A 50 0.93 -7.22 1.64
CA MET A 50 0.41 -8.59 1.58
C MET A 50 0.93 -9.45 2.72
N GLU A 51 2.22 -9.37 3.04
CA GLU A 51 2.84 -10.09 4.16
C GLU A 51 2.23 -9.70 5.51
N ALA A 52 2.10 -8.39 5.78
CA ALA A 52 1.49 -7.87 7.01
C ALA A 52 0.03 -8.34 7.19
N LEU A 53 -0.68 -8.56 6.08
CA LEU A 53 -2.06 -9.06 6.07
C LEU A 53 -2.15 -10.58 5.94
N SER A 54 -1.02 -11.30 5.87
CA SER A 54 -0.97 -12.75 5.61
C SER A 54 -1.70 -13.18 4.32
N LEU A 55 -1.69 -12.33 3.30
CA LEU A 55 -2.30 -12.58 1.99
C LEU A 55 -1.28 -13.19 1.03
N ASN A 56 -1.73 -14.17 0.23
CA ASN A 56 -0.94 -14.75 -0.85
C ASN A 56 -1.73 -14.68 -2.16
N ILE A 57 -1.75 -13.49 -2.76
CA ILE A 57 -2.47 -13.21 -4.01
C ILE A 57 -1.50 -12.94 -5.17
N PRO A 58 -1.82 -13.39 -6.40
CA PRO A 58 -1.03 -13.02 -7.57
C PRO A 58 -0.96 -11.50 -7.75
N ARG A 59 0.24 -10.93 -7.90
CA ARG A 59 0.44 -9.48 -8.10
C ARG A 59 -0.33 -8.90 -9.28
N VAL A 60 -0.62 -9.71 -10.30
CA VAL A 60 -1.43 -9.30 -11.47
C VAL A 60 -2.85 -8.88 -11.06
N GLU A 61 -3.39 -9.41 -9.96
CA GLU A 61 -4.70 -8.99 -9.44
C GLU A 61 -4.69 -7.57 -8.86
N LEU A 62 -3.50 -7.03 -8.55
CA LEU A 62 -3.31 -5.66 -8.11
C LEU A 62 -2.89 -4.74 -9.28
N SER A 63 -2.81 -5.28 -10.50
CA SER A 63 -2.50 -4.46 -11.68
C SER A 63 -3.64 -3.49 -11.96
N GLY A 64 -3.36 -2.20 -11.84
CA GLY A 64 -4.34 -1.14 -12.06
C GLY A 64 -4.68 -0.30 -10.84
N VAL A 65 -4.22 -0.69 -9.65
CA VAL A 65 -4.22 0.18 -8.46
C VAL A 65 -3.35 1.41 -8.72
N LYS A 66 -3.90 2.60 -8.45
CA LYS A 66 -3.26 3.89 -8.80
C LYS A 66 -2.81 4.71 -7.61
N ASN A 67 -3.44 4.51 -6.46
CA ASN A 67 -3.22 5.29 -5.24
C ASN A 67 -3.26 4.38 -4.00
N VAL A 68 -2.89 4.96 -2.85
CA VAL A 68 -2.79 4.24 -1.57
C VAL A 68 -4.16 3.68 -1.14
N GLY A 69 -5.24 4.43 -1.35
CA GLY A 69 -6.59 4.00 -1.01
C GLY A 69 -7.07 2.80 -1.83
N GLU A 70 -6.86 2.84 -3.15
CA GLU A 70 -7.16 1.72 -4.04
C GLU A 70 -6.34 0.47 -3.70
N LEU A 71 -5.10 0.63 -3.21
CA LEU A 71 -4.30 -0.50 -2.72
C LEU A 71 -4.96 -1.11 -1.47
N ALA A 72 -5.34 -0.28 -0.51
CA ALA A 72 -6.02 -0.75 0.69
C ALA A 72 -7.35 -1.43 0.36
N ASP A 73 -8.10 -0.95 -0.62
CA ASP A 73 -9.36 -1.54 -1.07
C ASP A 73 -9.16 -2.90 -1.72
N ALA A 74 -8.18 -2.98 -2.61
CA ALA A 74 -7.85 -4.21 -3.31
C ALA A 74 -7.40 -5.29 -2.32
N LEU A 75 -6.65 -4.93 -1.28
CA LEU A 75 -6.23 -5.84 -0.21
C LEU A 75 -7.39 -6.20 0.72
N TYR A 76 -8.21 -5.23 1.12
CA TYR A 76 -9.38 -5.46 1.97
C TYR A 76 -10.38 -6.43 1.33
N ALA A 77 -10.56 -6.34 0.01
CA ALA A 77 -11.42 -7.26 -0.74
C ALA A 77 -10.94 -8.72 -0.76
N LYS A 78 -9.74 -9.01 -0.25
CA LYS A 78 -9.12 -10.35 -0.20
C LYS A 78 -9.03 -10.93 1.21
N LEU A 79 -9.40 -10.16 2.24
CA LEU A 79 -9.50 -10.59 3.64
C LEU A 79 -10.80 -11.37 3.88
#